data_AF-A0A1T1GIH0-F1
#
_entry.id   AF-A0A1T1GIH0-F1
#
_cell.length_a   1.000
_cell.length_b   1.000
_cell.length_c   1.000
_cell.angle_alpha   90.00
_cell.angle_beta   90.00
_cell.angle_gamma   90.00
#
_symmetry.space_group_name_H-M   'P 1'
#
loop_
_entity.id
_entity.type
_entity.pdbx_description
1 polymer ?
#
loop_
_entity_poly.entity_id
_entity_poly.type
_entity_poly.pdbx_seq_one_letter_code
_entity_poly.pdbx_strand_id
1 'polypeptide(L)' 'MEMYFKRMKDEWTGLVEQADPPIRAKAAEIAVAHAHYLSIEFYRIVRIDPHAEEFLSNEQVERQLKSAMERWIINVLSA' A
#
# COMPACT_ATOMS: atom_id res chain seq x y z
N MET A 1 -18.27 -16.92 5.68
CA MET A 1 -17.16 -16.29 4.92
C MET A 1 -17.68 -15.36 3.82
N GLU A 2 -18.65 -15.75 3.00
CA GLU A 2 -19.24 -14.88 1.95
C GLU A 2 -19.76 -13.53 2.46
N MET A 3 -20.49 -13.52 3.58
CA MET A 3 -21.02 -12.28 4.16
C MET A 3 -19.92 -11.30 4.61
N TYR A 4 -18.74 -11.81 4.99
CA TYR A 4 -17.62 -10.99 5.44
C TYR A 4 -16.94 -10.29 4.26
N PHE A 5 -16.63 -11.04 3.19
CA PHE A 5 -16.05 -10.46 1.98
C PHE A 5 -16.99 -9.46 1.30
N LYS A 6 -18.30 -9.73 1.30
CA LYS A 6 -19.29 -8.78 0.82
C LYS A 6 -19.24 -7.47 1.61
N ARG A 7 -19.24 -7.55 2.94
CA ARG A 7 -19.16 -6.36 3.80
C ARG A 7 -17.88 -5.56 3.56
N MET A 8 -16.72 -6.21 3.48
CA MET A 8 -15.45 -5.52 3.19
C MET A 8 -15.47 -4.78 1.84
N LYS A 9 -16.05 -5.41 0.80
CA LYS A 9 -16.20 -4.79 -0.51
C LYS A 9 -17.11 -3.57 -0.45
N ASP A 10 -18.25 -3.70 0.23
CA ASP A 10 -19.23 -2.61 0.36
C ASP A 10 -18.62 -1.42 1.14
N GLU A 11 -17.86 -1.69 2.20
CA GLU A 11 -17.15 -0.67 2.98
C GLU A 11 -16.07 0.04 2.16
N TRP A 12 -15.24 -0.70 1.42
CA TRP A 12 -14.22 -0.10 0.55
C TRP A 12 -14.86 0.74 -0.55
N THR A 13 -15.92 0.22 -1.18
CA THR A 13 -16.65 0.93 -2.25
C THR A 13 -17.26 2.21 -1.69
N GLY A 14 -17.89 2.15 -0.52
CA GLY A 14 -18.46 3.30 0.15
C GLY A 14 -17.42 4.37 0.49
N LEU A 15 -16.21 3.98 0.92
CA LEU A 15 -15.12 4.92 1.16
C LEU A 15 -14.70 5.68 -0.11
N VAL A 16 -14.56 4.96 -1.23
CA VAL A 16 -14.17 5.53 -2.52
C VAL A 16 -15.27 6.45 -3.07
N GLU A 17 -16.54 6.06 -2.94
CA GLU A 17 -17.69 6.85 -3.42
C GLU A 17 -17.92 8.14 -2.61
N GLN A 18 -17.61 8.12 -1.30
CA GLN A 18 -17.72 9.31 -0.43
C GLN A 18 -16.63 10.35 -0.70
N ALA A 19 -15.50 9.94 -1.30
CA ALA A 19 -14.41 10.85 -1.61
C ALA A 19 -14.61 11.51 -2.98
N ASP A 20 -14.63 12.84 -2.98
CA ASP A 20 -14.78 13.64 -4.20
C ASP A 20 -13.74 13.23 -5.27
N PRO A 21 -14.13 13.10 -6.56
CA PRO A 21 -13.21 12.66 -7.61
C PRO A 21 -11.90 13.46 -7.71
N PRO A 22 -11.87 14.80 -7.53
CA PRO A 22 -10.62 15.57 -7.53
C PRO A 22 -9.68 15.22 -6.38
N ILE A 23 -10.20 14.77 -5.23
CA ILE A 23 -9.40 14.36 -4.08
C ILE A 23 -8.78 12.99 -4.36
N ARG A 24 -9.57 12.06 -4.91
CA ARG A 24 -9.05 10.74 -5.33
C ARG A 24 -8.00 10.85 -6.43
N ALA A 25 -8.19 11.75 -7.39
CA ALA A 25 -7.19 12.02 -8.43
C ALA A 25 -5.84 12.48 -7.84
N LYS A 26 -5.87 13.35 -6.81
CA LYS A 26 -4.65 13.78 -6.11
C LYS A 26 -4.02 12.65 -5.30
N ALA A 27 -4.82 11.79 -4.67
CA ALA A 27 -4.29 10.61 -3.96
C ALA A 27 -3.56 9.67 -4.93
N ALA A 28 -4.14 9.42 -6.11
CA ALA A 28 -3.52 8.63 -7.16
C ALA A 28 -2.24 9.29 -7.71
N GLU A 29 -2.26 10.61 -7.94
CA GLU A 29 -1.09 11.38 -8.39
C GLU A 29 0.08 11.25 -7.41
N ILE A 30 -0.18 11.45 -6.11
CA ILE A 30 0.82 11.31 -5.05
C ILE A 30 1.32 9.86 -4.98
N ALA A 31 0.44 8.88 -5.08
CA ALA A 31 0.80 7.47 -5.05
C ALA A 31 1.77 7.12 -6.19
N VAL A 32 1.45 7.50 -7.43
CA VAL A 32 2.31 7.23 -8.59
C VAL A 32 3.63 7.98 -8.50
N ALA A 33 3.62 9.25 -8.08
CA ALA A 33 4.82 10.07 -8.00
C ALA A 33 5.78 9.62 -6.88
N HIS A 34 5.25 9.06 -5.78
CA HIS A 34 6.03 8.83 -4.57
C HIS A 34 6.09 7.37 -4.10
N ALA A 35 5.43 6.42 -4.77
CA ALA A 35 5.44 5.00 -4.38
C ALA A 35 6.86 4.43 -4.18
N HIS A 36 7.80 4.77 -5.06
CA HIS A 36 9.18 4.30 -4.94
C HIS A 36 9.88 4.81 -3.67
N TYR A 37 9.73 6.09 -3.37
CA TYR A 37 10.27 6.67 -2.14
C TYR A 37 9.63 6.05 -0.90
N LEU A 38 8.30 5.92 -0.91
CA LEU A 38 7.54 5.32 0.19
C LEU A 38 7.90 3.85 0.43
N SER A 39 8.17 3.07 -0.62
CA SER A 39 8.56 1.66 -0.49
C SER A 39 9.92 1.49 0.18
N ILE A 40 10.88 2.35 -0.18
CA ILE A 40 12.22 2.37 0.42
C ILE A 40 12.13 2.78 1.89
N GLU A 41 11.38 3.85 2.18
CA GLU A 41 11.28 4.38 3.54
C GLU A 41 10.50 3.43 4.47
N PHE A 42 9.44 2.80 3.96
CA PHE A 42 8.75 1.72 4.66
C PHE A 42 9.70 0.60 5.05
N TYR A 43 10.48 0.08 4.09
CA TYR A 43 11.43 -0.99 4.36
C TYR A 43 12.49 -0.57 5.39
N ARG A 44 13.01 0.66 5.26
CA ARG A 44 14.00 1.22 6.19
C ARG A 44 13.47 1.29 7.63
N ILE A 45 12.23 1.76 7.82
CA ILE A 45 11.61 1.89 9.14
C ILE A 45 11.28 0.53 9.73
N VAL A 46 10.65 -0.36 8.96
CA VAL A 46 10.20 -1.67 9.45
C VAL A 46 11.39 -2.54 9.84
N ARG A 47 12.50 -2.46 9.11
CA ARG A 47 13.72 -3.21 9.45
C ARG A 47 14.32 -2.86 10.82
N ILE A 48 14.00 -1.69 11.38
CA ILE A 48 14.49 -1.29 12.71
C ILE A 48 13.81 -2.11 13.81
N ASP A 49 12.59 -2.59 13.58
CA ASP A 49 11.89 -3.44 14.54
C ASP A 49 12.51 -4.85 14.55
N PRO A 50 13.07 -5.31 15.70
CA PRO A 50 13.70 -6.63 15.80
C PRO A 50 12.74 -7.78 15.48
N HIS A 51 11.44 -7.62 15.73
CA HIS A 51 10.45 -8.64 15.40
C HIS A 51 10.13 -8.71 13.91
N ALA A 52 10.35 -7.62 13.18
CA ALA A 52 10.14 -7.59 11.73
C ALA A 52 11.43 -7.89 10.96
N GLU A 53 12.59 -7.51 11.49
CA GLU A 53 13.91 -7.68 10.84
C GLU A 53 14.18 -9.14 10.44
N GLU A 54 13.77 -10.11 11.28
CA GLU A 54 13.93 -11.54 11.01
C GLU A 54 13.40 -11.92 9.62
N PHE A 55 12.26 -11.35 9.21
CA PHE A 55 11.60 -11.60 7.92
C PHE A 55 12.21 -10.81 6.76
N LEU A 56 13.11 -9.86 7.03
CA LEU A 56 13.65 -8.90 6.07
C LEU A 56 15.15 -9.09 5.80
N SER A 57 15.78 -10.10 6.39
CA SER A 57 17.24 -10.29 6.45
C SER A 57 17.95 -10.64 5.12
N ASN A 58 17.22 -10.79 4.00
CA ASN A 58 17.77 -11.17 2.69
C ASN A 58 17.56 -10.08 1.63
N GLU A 59 18.61 -9.73 0.88
CA GLU A 59 18.59 -8.73 -0.19
C GLU A 59 17.57 -9.04 -1.31
N GLN A 60 17.30 -10.33 -1.56
CA GLN A 60 16.25 -10.74 -2.50
C GLN A 60 14.85 -10.39 -1.98
N VAL A 61 14.62 -10.55 -0.67
CA VAL A 61 13.37 -10.16 -0.01
C VAL A 61 13.22 -8.64 -0.04
N GLU A 62 14.30 -7.90 0.21
CA GLU A 62 14.30 -6.44 0.11
C GLU A 62 13.83 -5.94 -1.28
N ARG A 63 14.44 -6.45 -2.35
CA ARG A 63 14.10 -6.03 -3.73
C ARG A 63 12.68 -6.38 -4.10
N GLN A 64 12.24 -7.61 -3.77
CA GLN A 64 10.88 -8.06 -4.08
C GLN A 64 9.83 -7.32 -3.26
N LEU A 65 10.09 -7.09 -1.97
CA LEU A 65 9.16 -6.40 -1.08
C LEU A 65 8.98 -4.94 -1.50
N LYS A 66 10.07 -4.20 -1.78
CA LYS A 66 9.97 -2.82 -2.25
C LYS A 66 9.13 -2.71 -3.53
N SER A 67 9.37 -3.57 -4.51
CA SER A 67 8.59 -3.61 -5.75
C SER A 67 7.12 -4.02 -5.55
N ALA A 68 6.85 -4.94 -4.62
CA ALA A 68 5.47 -5.29 -4.26
C ALA A 68 4.75 -4.14 -3.55
N MET A 69 5.44 -3.44 -2.64
CA MET A 69 4.92 -2.29 -1.92
C MET A 69 4.62 -1.11 -2.85
N GLU A 70 5.48 -0.82 -3.83
CA GLU A 70 5.20 0.22 -4.84
C GLU A 70 3.87 -0.04 -5.56
N ARG A 71 3.69 -1.27 -6.06
CA ARG A 71 2.46 -1.69 -6.74
C ARG A 71 1.26 -1.64 -5.79
N TRP A 72 1.43 -2.06 -4.54
CA TRP A 72 0.36 -2.04 -3.55
C TRP A 72 -0.11 -0.62 -3.25
N ILE A 73 0.81 0.32 -3.03
CA ILE A 73 0.50 1.74 -2.78
C ILE A 73 -0.29 2.34 -3.96
N ILE A 74 0.19 2.13 -5.19
CA ILE A 74 -0.47 2.64 -6.39
C ILE A 74 -1.88 2.05 -6.52
N ASN A 75 -2.01 0.73 -6.38
CA ASN A 75 -3.30 0.05 -6.56
C ASN A 75 -4.34 0.47 -5.51
N VAL A 76 -3.92 0.66 -4.26
CA VAL A 76 -4.83 1.04 -3.17
C VAL A 76 -5.29 2.49 -3.29
N LEU A 77 -4.37 3.41 -3.60
CA LEU A 77 -4.65 4.84 -3.61
C LEU A 77 -5.20 5.36 -4.95
N SER A 78 -5.22 4.52 -5.98
CA SER A 78 -5.80 4.83 -7.30
C SER A 78 -7.13 4.11 -7.59
N ALA A 79 -7.74 3.51 -6.56
CA ALA A 79 -8.98 2.75 -6.66
C ALA A 79 -10.25 3.64 -6.84
#